data_AF-A0A2V7KN27-F1
#
_entry.id   AF-A0A2V7KN27-F1
#
_cell.length_a   1.000
_cell.length_b   1.000
_cell.length_c   1.000
_cell.angle_alpha   90.00
_cell.angle_beta   90.00
_cell.angle_gamma   90.00
#
_symmetry.space_group_name_H-M   'P 1'
#
loop_
_entity.id
_entity.type
_entity.pdbx_description
1 polymer ?
#
loop_
_entity_poly.entity_id
_entity_poly.type
_entity_poly.pdbx_seq_one_letter_code
_entity_poly.pdbx_strand_id
1 'polypeptide(L)'
;VERILETHRRTGAPAVVPTFAERRGHPVIWGSALFGELLESSEATREGARAVLHKHEKEVVGVPVDDPAVIDQINTPDDYERLVREWNRDIY
;
A
#
# COMPACT_ATOMS: atom_id res chain seq x y z
N VAL A 1 -10.58 1.96 2.52
CA VAL A 1 -9.74 2.13 3.74
C VAL A 1 -10.29 1.40 4.95
N GLU A 2 -11.56 1.56 5.32
CA GLU A 2 -12.17 0.91 6.51
C GLU A 2 -11.93 -0.61 6.57
N ARG A 3 -12.10 -1.32 5.45
CA ARG A 3 -11.84 -2.76 5.33
C ARG A 3 -10.41 -3.15 5.74
N ILE A 4 -9.42 -2.33 5.38
CA ILE A 4 -8.00 -2.58 5.69
C ILE A 4 -7.76 -2.41 7.20
N LEU A 5 -8.34 -1.36 7.79
CA LEU A 5 -8.27 -1.10 9.23
C LEU A 5 -8.95 -2.20 10.06
N GLU A 6 -10.14 -2.64 9.63
CA GLU A 6 -10.84 -3.75 10.28
C GLU A 6 -10.00 -5.03 10.22
N THR A 7 -9.42 -5.33 9.06
CA THR A 7 -8.56 -6.50 8.89
C THR A 7 -7.38 -6.45 9.87
N HIS A 8 -6.67 -5.33 9.95
CA HIS A 8 -5.55 -5.18 10.90
C HIS A 8 -5.99 -5.40 12.35
N ARG A 9 -7.13 -4.80 12.76
CA ARG A 9 -7.67 -4.99 14.12
C ARG A 9 -8.05 -6.45 14.42
N ARG A 10 -8.52 -7.19 13.42
CA ARG A 10 -8.96 -8.58 13.58
C ARG A 10 -7.82 -9.58 13.56
N THR A 11 -6.84 -9.39 12.69
CA THR A 11 -5.73 -10.34 12.51
C THR A 11 -4.54 -10.05 13.42
N GLY A 12 -4.38 -8.79 13.87
CA GLY A 12 -3.16 -8.35 14.55
C GLY A 12 -1.92 -8.44 13.66
N ALA A 13 -2.09 -8.55 12.35
CA ALA A 13 -0.99 -8.74 11.41
C ALA A 13 -0.03 -7.53 11.46
N PRO A 14 1.30 -7.76 11.41
CA PRO A 14 2.28 -6.70 11.52
C PRO A 14 2.22 -5.70 10.35
N ALA A 15 1.67 -6.11 9.21
CA ALA A 15 1.30 -5.20 8.13
C ALA A 15 0.08 -5.71 7.34
N VAL A 16 -0.74 -4.77 6.84
CA VAL A 16 -1.90 -5.07 5.99
C VAL A 16 -1.86 -4.18 4.75
N VAL A 17 -2.01 -4.80 3.58
CA VAL A 17 -1.93 -4.12 2.28
C VAL A 17 -3.17 -4.41 1.44
N PRO A 18 -3.74 -3.44 0.72
CA PRO A 18 -4.75 -3.72 -0.29
C PRO A 18 -4.09 -4.39 -1.49
N THR A 19 -4.82 -5.30 -2.12
CA THR A 19 -4.40 -5.96 -3.37
C THR A 19 -5.45 -5.78 -4.45
N PHE A 20 -5.00 -5.39 -5.64
CA PHE A 20 -5.84 -5.32 -6.84
C PHE A 20 -5.12 -6.05 -7.98
N ALA A 21 -5.79 -7.03 -8.61
CA ALA A 21 -5.21 -7.86 -9.67
C ALA A 21 -3.82 -8.42 -9.31
N GLU A 22 -3.70 -9.04 -8.13
CA GLU A 22 -2.45 -9.59 -7.55
C GLU A 22 -1.34 -8.57 -7.23
N ARG A 23 -1.57 -7.29 -7.50
CA ARG A 23 -0.62 -6.21 -7.19
C ARG A 23 -0.94 -5.59 -5.83
N ARG A 24 0.08 -5.41 -5.01
CA ARG A 24 -0.01 -4.68 -3.73
C ARG A 24 -0.11 -3.18 -3.99
N GLY A 25 -1.06 -2.55 -3.32
CA GLY A 25 -1.35 -1.13 -3.42
C GLY A 25 -1.19 -0.36 -2.11
N HIS A 26 -1.73 0.85 -2.08
CA HIS A 26 -1.82 1.75 -0.94
C HIS A 26 -3.28 1.98 -0.52
N PRO A 27 -3.55 2.35 0.75
CA PRO A 27 -2.58 2.58 1.84
C PRO A 27 -2.12 1.28 2.51
N VAL A 28 -0.85 1.27 2.95
CA VAL A 28 -0.30 0.19 3.78
C VAL A 28 -0.53 0.53 5.25
N ILE A 29 -1.09 -0.39 6.02
CA ILE A 29 -1.19 -0.29 7.48
C ILE A 29 -0.01 -1.00 8.10
N TRP A 30 0.71 -0.31 8.97
CA TRP A 30 1.87 -0.81 9.69
C TRP A 30 1.54 -0.98 11.17
N GLY A 31 1.75 -2.18 11.69
CA GLY A 31 1.72 -2.43 13.12
C GLY A 31 2.94 -1.82 13.80
N SER A 32 2.76 -1.40 15.06
CA SER A 32 3.83 -0.78 15.85
C SER A 32 5.08 -1.65 16.02
N ALA A 33 4.93 -2.97 15.93
CA ALA A 33 6.04 -3.93 15.97
C ALA A 33 7.07 -3.72 14.84
N LEU A 34 6.65 -3.16 13.70
CA LEU A 34 7.54 -2.92 12.55
C LEU A 34 8.15 -1.50 12.55
N PHE A 35 7.78 -0.62 13.48
CA PHE A 35 8.26 0.77 13.46
C PHE A 35 9.76 0.88 13.69
N GLY A 36 10.31 0.10 14.62
CA GLY A 36 11.76 0.06 14.85
C GLY A 36 12.50 -0.36 13.58
N GLU A 37 12.02 -1.40 12.91
CA GLU A 37 12.63 -1.86 11.66
C GLU A 37 12.52 -0.83 10.53
N LEU A 38 11.36 -0.19 10.37
CA LEU A 38 11.18 0.88 9.38
C LEU A 38 12.14 2.07 9.59
N LEU A 39 12.50 2.37 10.84
CA LEU A 39 13.36 3.50 11.20
C LEU A 39 14.84 3.14 11.19
N GLU A 40 15.20 1.92 11.56
CA GLU A 40 16.59 1.53 11.86
C GLU A 40 17.20 0.55 10.85
N SER A 41 16.39 -0.15 10.06
CA SER A 41 16.91 -1.08 9.05
C SER A 41 17.69 -0.34 7.97
N SER A 42 18.89 -0.85 7.68
CA SER A 42 19.71 -0.35 6.58
C SER A 42 19.04 -0.58 5.23
N GLU A 43 18.33 -1.70 5.07
CA GLU A 43 17.53 -2.03 3.90
C GLU A 43 16.35 -1.07 3.74
N ALA A 44 15.61 -0.80 4.81
CA ALA A 44 14.52 0.17 4.80
C ALA A 44 15.00 1.60 4.48
N THR A 45 16.18 1.97 4.98
CA THR A 45 16.80 3.28 4.70
C THR A 45 17.25 3.42 3.24
N ARG A 46 17.71 2.32 2.62
CA ARG A 46 18.22 2.32 1.24
C ARG A 46 17.14 2.12 0.18
N GLU A 47 16.22 1.20 0.43
CA GLU A 47 15.21 0.72 -0.54
C GLU A 47 13.79 1.17 -0.18
N GLY A 48 13.63 1.84 0.96
CA GLY A 48 12.35 2.32 1.49
C GLY A 48 11.56 1.23 2.20
N ALA A 49 10.35 1.60 2.63
CA ALA A 49 9.45 0.73 3.39
C ALA A 49 9.04 -0.57 2.66
N ARG A 50 9.24 -0.66 1.33
CA ARG A 50 9.02 -1.90 0.57
C ARG A 50 9.94 -3.04 1.00
N ALA A 51 11.17 -2.75 1.44
CA ALA A 51 12.10 -3.77 1.92
C ALA A 51 11.52 -4.52 3.13
N VAL A 52 10.92 -3.77 4.07
CA VAL A 52 10.27 -4.34 5.27
C VAL A 52 9.06 -5.20 4.88
N LEU A 53 8.25 -4.78 3.90
CA LEU A 53 7.13 -5.59 3.38
C LEU A 53 7.59 -6.90 2.73
N HIS A 54 8.74 -6.89 2.06
CA HIS A 54 9.28 -8.09 1.43
C HIS A 54 9.83 -9.06 2.48
N LYS A 55 10.55 -8.55 3.48
CA LYS A 55 11.10 -9.38 4.55
C LYS A 55 10.00 -10.06 5.37
N HIS A 56 8.89 -9.37 5.63
CA HIS A 56 7.73 -9.90 6.36
C HIS A 56 6.63 -10.45 5.45
N GLU A 57 6.94 -10.85 4.20
CA GLU A 57 5.91 -11.22 3.22
C GLU A 57 4.94 -12.31 3.68
N LYS A 58 5.39 -13.21 4.56
CA LYS A 58 4.61 -14.32 5.12
C LYS A 58 3.65 -13.89 6.23
N GLU A 59 3.92 -12.74 6.84
CA GLU A 59 3.15 -12.17 7.95
C GLU A 59 2.24 -11.03 7.47
N VAL A 60 2.49 -10.50 6.27
CA VAL A 60 1.67 -9.47 5.63
C VAL A 60 0.33 -10.06 5.19
N VAL A 61 -0.76 -9.39 5.57
CA VAL A 61 -2.11 -9.74 5.10
C VAL A 61 -2.50 -8.88 3.90
N GLY A 62 -2.79 -9.55 2.78
CA GLY A 62 -3.37 -8.92 1.59
C GLY A 62 -4.90 -8.86 1.68
N VAL A 63 -5.46 -7.68 1.41
CA VAL A 63 -6.91 -7.45 1.36
C VAL A 63 -7.32 -7.18 -0.08
N PRO A 64 -7.97 -8.12 -0.78
CA PRO A 64 -8.51 -7.88 -2.11
C PRO A 64 -9.50 -6.71 -2.11
N VAL A 65 -9.31 -5.80 -3.05
CA VAL A 65 -10.21 -4.66 -3.31
C VAL A 65 -10.45 -4.55 -4.81
N ASP A 66 -11.63 -4.06 -5.19
CA ASP A 66 -12.04 -3.88 -6.59
C ASP A 66 -11.79 -2.45 -7.10
N ASP A 67 -11.06 -1.65 -6.32
CA ASP A 67 -10.72 -0.26 -6.65
C ASP A 67 -9.31 -0.20 -7.23
N PRO A 68 -9.15 0.11 -8.53
CA PRO A 68 -7.83 0.21 -9.16
C PRO A 68 -7.01 1.39 -8.62
N ALA A 69 -7.62 2.39 -7.97
CA ALA A 69 -6.91 3.53 -7.40
C ALA A 69 -5.88 3.12 -6.33
N VAL A 70 -6.02 1.93 -5.74
CA VAL A 70 -5.04 1.44 -4.76
C VAL A 70 -3.66 1.16 -5.37
N ILE A 71 -3.59 0.84 -6.66
CA ILE A 71 -2.32 0.58 -7.36
C ILE A 71 -1.84 1.75 -8.21
N ASP A 72 -2.69 2.76 -8.40
CA ASP A 72 -2.33 3.95 -9.16
C ASP A 72 -1.38 4.83 -8.34
N GLN A 73 -0.21 5.11 -8.90
CA GLN A 73 0.78 5.95 -8.25
C GLN A 73 1.00 7.19 -9.10
N ILE A 74 0.79 8.34 -8.47
CA ILE A 74 1.01 9.64 -9.09
C ILE A 74 2.39 10.13 -8.66
N ASN A 75 3.43 9.63 -9.34
CA ASN A 75 4.82 9.93 -8.99
C ASN A 75 5.47 10.94 -9.97
N THR A 76 4.89 11.09 -11.16
CA THR A 76 5.41 11.97 -12.21
C THR A 76 4.36 13.00 -12.66
N PRO A 77 4.80 14.11 -13.30
CA PRO A 77 3.86 15.05 -13.92
C PRO A 77 2.94 14.39 -14.94
N ASP A 78 3.44 13.43 -15.73
CA ASP A 78 2.65 12.66 -16.68
C ASP A 78 1.57 11.80 -16.01
N ASP A 79 1.86 11.22 -14.83
CA ASP A 79 0.84 10.49 -14.06
C ASP A 79 -0.30 11.42 -13.64
N TYR A 80 0.03 12.64 -13.22
CA TYR A 80 -0.96 13.64 -12.86
C TYR A 80 -1.80 14.08 -14.07
N GLU A 81 -1.17 14.34 -15.22
CA GLU A 81 -1.90 14.68 -16.45
C GLU A 81 -2.85 13.57 -16.90
N ARG A 82 -2.41 12.30 -16.81
CA ARG A 82 -3.25 11.13 -17.08
C ARG A 82 -4.49 11.15 -16.18
N LEU A 83 -4.29 11.28 -14.87
CA LEU A 83 -5.38 11.28 -13.90
C LEU A 83 -6.38 12.42 -14.16
N VAL A 84 -5.89 13.63 -14.46
CA VAL A 84 -6.75 14.78 -14.79
C VAL A 84 -7.55 14.54 -16.07
N ARG A 85 -6.95 13.94 -17.11
CA ARG A 85 -7.66 13.60 -18.34
C ARG A 85 -8.73 12.53 -18.13
N GLU A 86 -8.46 11.52 -17.32
CA GLU A 86 -9.44 10.49 -16.95
C GLU A 86 -10.61 11.10 -16.18
N TRP A 87 -10.32 11.88 -15.14
CA TRP A 87 -11.35 12.51 -14.33
C TRP A 87 -12.25 13.45 -15.14
N ASN A 88 -11.69 14.22 -16.07
CA ASN A 88 -12.47 15.09 -16.95
C ASN A 88 -13.34 14.34 -17.97
N ARG A 89 -13.00 13.09 -18.34
CA ARG A 89 -13.82 12.27 -19.24
C ARG A 89 -15.05 11.70 -18.54
N ASP A 90 -14.95 11.40 -17.25
CA ASP A 90 -16.05 10.80 -16.47
C ASP A 90 -17.13 11.84 -16.07
N ILE A 91 -16.85 13.13 -16.26
CA ILE A 91 -17.77 14.24 -15.93
C ILE A 91 -18.73 14.57 -17.10
N TYR A 92 -18.60 13.91 -18.26
CA TYR A 92 -19.45 14.11 -19.45
C TYR A 92 -20.22 12.86 -19.88
#